data_AF-A0AAD5DCZ6-F1
#
_entry.id   AF-A0AAD5DCZ6-F1
#
_cell.length_a   1.000
_cell.length_b   1.000
_cell.length_c   1.000
_cell.angle_alpha   90.00
_cell.angle_beta   90.00
_cell.angle_gamma   90.00
#
_symmetry.space_group_name_H-M   'P 1'
#
loop_
_entity.id
_entity.type
_entity.pdbx_description
1 polymer ?
#
loop_
_entity_poly.entity_id
_entity_poly.type
_entity_poly.pdbx_seq_one_letter_code
_entity_poly.pdbx_strand_id
1 'polypeptide(L)'
;MSLQAHNTSLHPNPCGGKKSCMGGMIGVLFYTSLALLALGCGGVRGALPAFGADQFDTSTPKGLKTQGSYFNWLLLSTTVGAAVGVIGFVWVGTNHGWWWCFLLATAGCVFGFSVFLLGNPFYRIQVPVPKDSPYLSIGRVIALAIRNRKVKLPENSEELYENDTNKSFTGKKLTRTKQFSWLDKAAIVPNGSKPSEICTVTQVEEVKILIRMLPIILNMFSLVGLLEFFYKEAPIGMRSLATSFAWISMSLGYFLSSVLVDSVNSVTRRVSPSKKGWITGLLLDDNNLNLFYWFLAVLSLINFAIYLLLASMYQYKKEDDGLLTTEMASTATSIATVSASGNVELNEDVKG
;
A
#
# COMPACT_ATOMS: atom_id res chain seq x y z
N MET A 1 11.19 -20.07 6.74
CA MET A 1 11.25 -19.20 7.92
C MET A 1 11.37 -19.97 9.23
N SER A 2 10.33 -20.61 9.79
CA SER A 2 10.42 -21.22 11.12
C SER A 2 11.54 -22.27 11.24
N LEU A 3 11.58 -23.27 10.36
CA LEU A 3 12.63 -24.31 10.38
C LEU A 3 14.06 -23.74 10.25
N GLN A 4 14.23 -22.70 9.43
CA GLN A 4 15.50 -22.02 9.23
C GLN A 4 15.92 -21.20 10.46
N ALA A 5 14.94 -20.62 11.17
CA ALA A 5 15.21 -19.87 12.40
C ALA A 5 15.55 -20.80 13.58
N HIS A 6 14.97 -22.00 13.64
CA HIS A 6 15.23 -22.98 14.71
C HIS A 6 16.62 -23.62 14.60
N ASN A 7 17.01 -24.04 13.40
CA ASN A 7 18.24 -24.80 13.22
C ASN A 7 19.43 -23.85 12.97
N THR A 8 20.36 -23.82 13.92
CA THR A 8 21.59 -23.02 13.85
C THR A 8 22.48 -23.40 12.67
N SER A 9 22.41 -24.64 12.17
CA SER A 9 23.13 -25.08 10.96
C SER A 9 22.60 -24.44 9.68
N LEU A 10 21.40 -23.84 9.71
CA LEU A 10 20.81 -23.13 8.58
C LEU A 10 20.99 -21.61 8.69
N HIS A 11 21.74 -21.13 9.68
CA HIS A 11 22.08 -19.71 9.82
C HIS A 11 23.31 -19.37 8.96
N PRO A 12 23.34 -18.20 8.31
CA PRO A 12 24.53 -17.76 7.59
C PRO A 12 25.67 -17.48 8.58
N ASN A 13 26.90 -17.84 8.20
CA ASN A 13 28.09 -17.49 8.97
C ASN A 13 28.28 -15.96 9.02
N PRO A 14 28.85 -15.40 10.10
CA PRO A 14 29.08 -13.96 10.23
C PRO A 14 29.89 -13.41 9.05
N CYS A 15 29.43 -12.29 8.48
CA CYS A 15 29.92 -11.77 7.20
C CYS A 15 31.40 -11.32 7.19
N GLY A 16 32.04 -11.12 8.33
CA GLY A 16 33.49 -10.82 8.43
C GLY A 16 33.98 -9.70 7.48
N GLY A 17 33.18 -8.64 7.28
CA GLY A 17 33.51 -7.51 6.40
C GLY A 17 33.07 -7.64 4.93
N LYS A 18 32.45 -8.75 4.51
CA LYS A 18 31.87 -8.88 3.15
C LYS A 18 30.50 -8.20 3.05
N LYS A 19 30.23 -7.56 1.90
CA LYS A 19 28.92 -6.92 1.61
C LYS A 19 27.74 -7.90 1.58
N SER A 20 27.99 -9.19 1.35
CA SER A 20 26.98 -10.24 1.45
C SER A 20 27.62 -11.57 1.85
N CYS A 21 27.09 -12.20 2.90
CA CYS A 21 27.47 -13.55 3.34
C CYS A 21 26.34 -14.59 3.16
N MET A 22 25.26 -14.20 2.49
CA MET A 22 24.20 -15.14 2.11
C MET A 22 24.49 -15.71 0.73
N GLY A 23 24.99 -16.96 0.70
CA GLY A 23 25.27 -17.71 -0.52
C GLY A 23 24.92 -19.19 -0.37
N GLY A 24 24.76 -19.89 -1.49
CA GLY A 24 24.42 -21.32 -1.51
C GLY A 24 22.97 -21.62 -1.09
N MET A 25 22.73 -22.85 -0.62
CA MET A 25 21.39 -23.37 -0.29
C MET A 25 20.68 -22.54 0.80
N ILE A 26 21.43 -22.01 1.77
CA ILE A 26 20.89 -21.19 2.87
C ILE A 26 20.25 -19.90 2.33
N GLY A 27 20.93 -19.24 1.37
CA GLY A 27 20.41 -18.06 0.70
C GLY A 27 19.16 -18.36 -0.13
N VAL A 28 19.18 -19.46 -0.90
CA VAL A 28 18.03 -19.90 -1.71
C VAL A 28 16.80 -20.16 -0.82
N LEU A 29 16.96 -20.89 0.28
CA LEU A 29 15.88 -21.15 1.24
C LEU A 29 15.32 -19.86 1.84
N PHE A 30 16.21 -18.93 2.22
CA PHE A 30 15.81 -17.65 2.81
C PHE A 30 14.99 -16.81 1.82
N TYR A 31 15.53 -16.54 0.63
CA TYR A 31 14.85 -15.71 -0.38
C TYR A 31 13.57 -16.37 -0.91
N THR A 32 13.55 -17.69 -1.08
CA THR A 32 12.33 -18.41 -1.51
C THR A 32 11.23 -18.27 -0.46
N SER A 33 11.57 -18.40 0.83
CA SER A 33 10.58 -18.24 1.89
C SER A 33 10.10 -16.80 2.07
N LEU A 34 10.95 -15.80 1.83
CA LEU A 34 10.52 -14.39 1.74
C LEU A 34 9.57 -14.16 0.57
N ALA A 35 9.87 -14.70 -0.61
CA ALA A 35 9.03 -14.56 -1.79
C ALA A 35 7.65 -15.21 -1.60
N LEU A 36 7.60 -16.42 -1.03
CA LEU A 36 6.35 -17.10 -0.69
C LEU A 36 5.53 -16.32 0.35
N LEU A 37 6.18 -15.76 1.37
CA LEU A 37 5.51 -14.92 2.36
C LEU A 37 4.92 -13.66 1.70
N ALA A 38 5.69 -13.00 0.83
CA ALA A 38 5.22 -11.82 0.11
C ALA A 38 4.02 -12.12 -0.80
N LEU A 39 4.08 -13.24 -1.54
CA LEU A 39 2.97 -13.69 -2.39
C LEU A 39 1.72 -14.02 -1.56
N GLY A 40 1.88 -14.74 -0.45
CA GLY A 40 0.77 -15.09 0.44
C GLY A 40 0.12 -13.86 1.08
N CYS A 41 0.93 -12.95 1.64
CA CYS A 41 0.43 -11.71 2.23
C CYS A 41 -0.24 -10.81 1.20
N GLY A 42 0.34 -10.68 -0.01
CA GLY A 42 -0.23 -9.88 -1.09
C GLY A 42 -1.58 -10.41 -1.55
N GLY A 43 -1.69 -11.72 -1.77
CA GLY A 43 -2.94 -12.38 -2.18
C GLY A 43 -4.06 -12.21 -1.15
N VAL A 44 -3.78 -12.50 0.13
CA VAL A 44 -4.78 -12.38 1.19
C VAL A 44 -5.21 -10.92 1.39
N ARG A 45 -4.28 -9.97 1.44
CA ARG A 45 -4.61 -8.55 1.65
C ARG A 45 -5.41 -7.95 0.50
N GLY A 46 -5.17 -8.40 -0.74
CA GLY A 46 -5.90 -7.93 -1.91
C GLY A 46 -7.30 -8.53 -2.05
N ALA A 47 -7.43 -9.84 -1.81
CA ALA A 47 -8.68 -10.55 -2.08
C ALA A 47 -9.67 -10.56 -0.90
N LEU A 48 -9.18 -10.63 0.34
CA LEU A 48 -10.04 -10.89 1.50
C LEU A 48 -11.02 -9.74 1.83
N PRO A 49 -10.62 -8.44 1.79
CA PRO A 49 -11.56 -7.35 2.01
C PRO A 49 -12.65 -7.27 0.95
N ALA A 50 -12.29 -7.53 -0.32
CA ALA A 50 -13.24 -7.57 -1.42
C ALA A 50 -14.23 -8.73 -1.23
N PHE A 51 -13.72 -9.93 -0.95
CA PHE A 51 -14.54 -11.10 -0.68
C PHE A 51 -15.52 -10.88 0.49
N GLY A 52 -15.06 -10.26 1.58
CA GLY A 52 -15.92 -9.92 2.72
C GLY A 52 -16.95 -8.85 2.39
N ALA A 53 -16.60 -7.86 1.56
CA ALA A 53 -17.53 -6.84 1.09
C ALA A 53 -18.63 -7.43 0.19
N ASP A 54 -18.30 -8.44 -0.63
CA ASP A 54 -19.22 -9.14 -1.53
C ASP A 54 -20.30 -9.94 -0.81
N GLN A 55 -20.15 -10.16 0.50
CA GLN A 55 -21.16 -10.84 1.33
C GLN A 55 -22.38 -9.96 1.60
N PHE A 56 -22.27 -8.63 1.46
CA PHE A 56 -23.34 -7.69 1.76
C PHE A 56 -24.14 -7.31 0.51
N ASP A 57 -25.47 -7.22 0.65
CA ASP A 57 -26.35 -6.78 -0.45
C ASP A 57 -26.41 -5.26 -0.55
N THR A 58 -25.76 -4.70 -1.57
CA THR A 58 -25.71 -3.24 -1.81
C THR A 58 -26.99 -2.66 -2.41
N SER A 59 -27.98 -3.50 -2.75
CA SER A 59 -29.25 -3.05 -3.32
C SER A 59 -30.18 -2.43 -2.27
N THR A 60 -29.91 -2.67 -0.98
CA THR A 60 -30.72 -2.15 0.12
C THR A 60 -29.93 -1.13 0.96
N PRO A 61 -30.58 -0.05 1.46
CA PRO A 61 -29.90 0.94 2.29
C PRO A 61 -29.37 0.34 3.61
N LYS A 62 -30.04 -0.71 4.14
CA LYS A 62 -29.59 -1.45 5.32
C LYS A 62 -28.31 -2.25 5.05
N GLY A 63 -28.20 -2.87 3.88
CA GLY A 63 -27.01 -3.62 3.49
C GLY A 63 -25.79 -2.72 3.30
N LEU A 64 -25.96 -1.57 2.64
CA LEU A 64 -24.90 -0.55 2.49
C LEU A 64 -24.36 -0.05 3.83
N LYS A 65 -25.24 0.26 4.79
CA LYS A 65 -24.82 0.70 6.13
C LYS A 65 -24.01 -0.38 6.86
N THR A 66 -24.43 -1.64 6.72
CA THR A 66 -23.75 -2.78 7.35
C THR A 66 -22.38 -3.02 6.71
N GLN A 67 -22.28 -2.88 5.38
CA GLN A 67 -21.02 -2.96 4.65
C GLN A 67 -20.03 -1.87 5.07
N GLY A 68 -20.50 -0.63 5.26
CA GLY A 68 -19.66 0.44 5.82
C GLY A 68 -19.14 0.11 7.23
N SER A 69 -20.00 -0.43 8.09
CA SER A 69 -19.58 -0.87 9.43
C SER A 69 -18.59 -2.04 9.40
N TYR A 70 -18.70 -2.94 8.43
CA TYR A 70 -17.74 -4.03 8.22
C TYR A 70 -16.33 -3.50 7.96
N PHE A 71 -16.19 -2.52 7.05
CA PHE A 71 -14.88 -1.92 6.77
C PHE A 71 -14.30 -1.21 7.99
N ASN A 72 -15.12 -0.55 8.80
CA ASN A 72 -14.65 0.06 10.05
C ASN A 72 -14.11 -0.99 11.04
N TRP A 73 -14.81 -2.12 11.22
CA TRP A 73 -14.34 -3.22 12.06
C TRP A 73 -13.09 -3.92 11.49
N LEU A 74 -13.02 -4.07 10.17
CA LEU A 74 -11.85 -4.63 9.48
C LEU A 74 -10.60 -3.76 9.71
N LEU A 75 -10.75 -2.43 9.60
CA LEU A 75 -9.66 -1.49 9.87
C LEU A 75 -9.25 -1.49 11.36
N LEU A 76 -10.22 -1.48 12.27
CA LEU A 76 -9.95 -1.55 13.70
C LEU A 76 -9.19 -2.84 14.08
N SER A 77 -9.67 -3.99 13.65
CA SER A 77 -9.01 -5.28 13.91
C SER A 77 -7.61 -5.36 13.30
N THR A 78 -7.41 -4.83 12.09
CA THR A 78 -6.10 -4.77 11.44
C THR A 78 -5.12 -3.90 12.22
N THR A 79 -5.57 -2.74 12.70
CA THR A 79 -4.71 -1.81 13.46
C THR A 79 -4.36 -2.36 14.84
N VAL A 80 -5.32 -2.98 15.54
CA VAL A 80 -5.05 -3.70 16.80
C VAL A 80 -4.07 -4.86 16.56
N GLY A 81 -4.29 -5.67 15.52
CA GLY A 81 -3.40 -6.77 15.15
C GLY A 81 -1.98 -6.31 14.83
N ALA A 82 -1.84 -5.17 14.12
CA ALA A 82 -0.53 -4.58 13.83
C ALA A 82 0.17 -4.12 15.12
N ALA A 83 -0.53 -3.44 16.03
CA ALA A 83 0.05 -3.02 17.32
C ALA A 83 0.50 -4.22 18.16
N VAL A 84 -0.35 -5.26 18.27
CA VAL A 84 0.00 -6.51 18.96
C VAL A 84 1.18 -7.21 18.29
N GLY A 85 1.26 -7.20 16.95
CA GLY A 85 2.39 -7.74 16.21
C GLY A 85 3.70 -7.00 16.55
N VAL A 86 3.72 -5.67 16.44
CA VAL A 86 4.95 -4.91 16.64
C VAL A 86 5.39 -4.88 18.11
N ILE A 87 4.46 -4.96 19.07
CA ILE A 87 4.79 -5.02 20.50
C ILE A 87 5.11 -6.45 20.93
N GLY A 88 4.13 -7.36 20.78
CA GLY A 88 4.21 -8.72 21.29
C GLY A 88 5.15 -9.60 20.50
N PHE A 89 5.02 -9.67 19.17
CA PHE A 89 5.88 -10.58 18.37
C PHE A 89 7.33 -10.10 18.38
N VAL A 90 7.60 -8.80 18.35
CA VAL A 90 8.99 -8.31 18.43
C VAL A 90 9.59 -8.59 19.81
N TRP A 91 8.80 -8.42 20.88
CA TRP A 91 9.25 -8.76 22.24
C TRP A 91 9.58 -10.25 22.38
N VAL A 92 8.70 -11.14 21.92
CA VAL A 92 8.97 -12.60 21.90
C VAL A 92 10.22 -12.91 21.07
N GLY A 93 10.40 -12.24 19.93
CA GLY A 93 11.54 -12.50 19.04
C GLY A 93 12.87 -12.08 19.64
N THR A 94 12.84 -11.00 20.40
CA THR A 94 14.02 -10.45 21.07
C THR A 94 14.36 -11.21 22.35
N ASN A 95 13.36 -11.69 23.10
CA ASN A 95 13.58 -12.35 24.40
C ASN A 95 13.69 -13.88 24.33
N HIS A 96 12.85 -14.52 23.51
CA HIS A 96 12.77 -15.99 23.38
C HIS A 96 13.31 -16.52 22.05
N GLY A 97 13.69 -15.63 21.13
CA GLY A 97 14.24 -15.97 19.83
C GLY A 97 13.22 -15.95 18.69
N TRP A 98 13.68 -15.57 17.50
CA TRP A 98 12.86 -15.33 16.32
C TRP A 98 12.04 -16.53 15.82
N TRP A 99 12.49 -17.76 16.11
CA TRP A 99 11.76 -18.95 15.72
C TRP A 99 10.37 -19.03 16.36
N TRP A 100 10.24 -18.66 17.64
CA TRP A 100 8.95 -18.65 18.34
C TRP A 100 7.96 -17.71 17.65
N CYS A 101 8.41 -16.56 17.15
CA CYS A 101 7.56 -15.62 16.42
C CYS A 101 7.05 -16.21 15.11
N PHE A 102 7.94 -16.84 14.34
CA PHE A 102 7.56 -17.48 13.08
C PHE A 102 6.62 -18.67 13.30
N LEU A 103 6.79 -19.40 14.40
CA LEU A 103 5.91 -20.50 14.79
C LEU A 103 4.52 -19.98 15.18
N LEU A 104 4.43 -18.98 16.07
CA LEU A 104 3.17 -18.34 16.46
C LEU A 104 2.45 -17.74 15.24
N ALA A 105 3.17 -17.07 14.34
CA ALA A 105 2.60 -16.52 13.12
C ALA A 105 2.02 -17.61 12.22
N THR A 106 2.74 -18.72 12.07
CA THR A 106 2.29 -19.87 11.26
C THR A 106 1.04 -20.51 11.87
N ALA A 107 1.03 -20.72 13.20
CA ALA A 107 -0.14 -21.24 13.91
C ALA A 107 -1.37 -20.33 13.75
N GLY A 108 -1.19 -19.01 13.86
CA GLY A 108 -2.25 -18.03 13.63
C GLY A 108 -2.79 -18.05 12.20
N CYS A 109 -1.90 -18.14 11.20
CA CYS A 109 -2.31 -18.28 9.79
C CYS A 109 -3.10 -19.56 9.53
N VAL A 110 -2.66 -20.70 10.09
CA VAL A 110 -3.36 -21.98 9.98
C VAL A 110 -4.74 -21.87 10.62
N PHE A 111 -4.83 -21.32 11.83
CA PHE A 111 -6.10 -21.11 12.52
C PHE A 111 -7.06 -20.23 11.71
N GLY A 112 -6.58 -19.08 11.21
CA GLY A 112 -7.37 -18.17 10.39
C GLY A 112 -7.85 -18.82 9.09
N PHE A 113 -6.99 -19.60 8.42
CA PHE A 113 -7.36 -20.34 7.22
C PHE A 113 -8.38 -21.45 7.52
N SER A 114 -8.24 -22.16 8.64
CA SER A 114 -9.23 -23.15 9.08
C SER A 114 -10.60 -22.52 9.34
N VAL A 115 -10.66 -21.39 10.04
CA VAL A 115 -11.92 -20.65 10.24
C VAL A 115 -12.51 -20.21 8.89
N PHE A 116 -11.68 -19.73 7.97
CA PHE A 116 -12.12 -19.35 6.64
C PHE A 116 -12.73 -20.54 5.87
N LEU A 117 -12.11 -21.71 5.91
CA LEU A 117 -12.63 -22.91 5.25
C LEU A 117 -13.92 -23.43 5.90
N LEU A 118 -14.00 -23.41 7.24
CA LEU A 118 -15.20 -23.81 7.98
C LEU A 118 -16.39 -22.87 7.72
N GLY A 119 -16.12 -21.62 7.35
CA GLY A 119 -17.13 -20.63 6.96
C GLY A 119 -17.72 -20.85 5.56
N ASN A 120 -17.17 -21.76 4.74
CA ASN A 120 -17.60 -21.98 3.36
C ASN A 120 -19.13 -22.12 3.15
N PRO A 121 -19.89 -22.89 3.95
CA PRO A 121 -21.35 -23.01 3.78
C PRO A 121 -22.13 -21.71 4.05
N PHE A 122 -21.52 -20.72 4.70
CA PHE A 122 -22.16 -19.44 5.02
C PHE A 122 -21.86 -18.34 4.00
N TYR A 123 -20.94 -18.59 3.05
CA TYR A 123 -20.54 -17.57 2.08
C TYR A 123 -21.55 -17.45 0.93
N ARG A 124 -21.90 -16.21 0.61
CA ARG A 124 -22.61 -15.85 -0.61
C ARG A 124 -21.61 -15.81 -1.76
N ILE A 125 -21.60 -16.86 -2.57
CA ILE A 125 -20.74 -16.94 -3.75
C ILE A 125 -21.40 -16.16 -4.89
N GLN A 126 -20.76 -15.06 -5.32
CA GLN A 126 -21.13 -14.40 -6.57
C GLN A 126 -20.43 -15.13 -7.72
N VAL A 127 -21.20 -15.75 -8.62
CA VAL A 127 -20.65 -16.43 -9.80
C VAL A 127 -20.27 -15.37 -10.84
N PRO A 128 -18.99 -15.24 -11.24
CA PRO A 128 -18.61 -14.32 -12.30
C PRO A 128 -19.24 -14.76 -13.63
N VAL A 129 -19.82 -13.82 -14.37
CA VAL A 129 -20.29 -14.07 -15.74
C VAL A 129 -19.08 -14.39 -16.63
N PRO A 130 -19.11 -15.41 -17.48
CA PRO A 130 -17.98 -15.75 -18.35
C PRO A 130 -17.70 -14.61 -19.33
N LYS A 131 -16.58 -13.91 -19.13
CA LYS A 131 -16.04 -12.87 -20.02
C LYS A 131 -14.52 -13.02 -20.08
N ASP A 132 -13.92 -12.52 -21.17
CA ASP A 132 -12.47 -12.45 -21.39
C ASP A 132 -11.72 -12.01 -20.12
N SER A 133 -10.53 -12.59 -19.88
CA SER A 133 -9.68 -12.23 -18.73
C SER A 133 -9.52 -10.70 -18.61
N PRO A 134 -9.70 -10.10 -17.41
CA PRO A 134 -9.61 -8.65 -17.21
C PRO A 134 -8.32 -8.03 -17.77
N TYR A 135 -7.19 -8.74 -17.63
CA TYR A 135 -5.89 -8.29 -18.13
C TYR A 135 -5.83 -8.19 -19.66
N LEU A 136 -6.44 -9.16 -20.36
CA LEU A 136 -6.54 -9.16 -21.82
C LEU A 136 -7.45 -8.03 -22.30
N SER A 137 -8.55 -7.76 -21.58
CA SER A 137 -9.43 -6.63 -21.87
C SER A 137 -8.72 -5.27 -21.74
N ILE A 138 -7.92 -5.08 -20.68
CA ILE A 138 -7.14 -3.85 -20.48
C ILE A 138 -6.13 -3.65 -21.62
N GLY A 139 -5.34 -4.69 -21.93
CA GLY A 139 -4.35 -4.63 -23.00
C GLY A 139 -4.98 -4.31 -24.37
N ARG A 140 -6.12 -4.96 -24.67
CA ARG A 140 -6.89 -4.71 -25.91
C ARG A 140 -7.40 -3.28 -25.99
N VAL A 141 -8.01 -2.74 -24.93
CA VAL A 141 -8.51 -1.35 -24.89
C VAL A 141 -7.37 -0.35 -25.14
N ILE A 142 -6.22 -0.52 -24.47
CA ILE A 142 -5.08 0.38 -24.64
C ILE A 142 -4.54 0.29 -26.07
N ALA A 143 -4.36 -0.92 -26.60
CA ALA A 143 -3.85 -1.12 -27.96
C ALA A 143 -4.78 -0.49 -29.02
N LEU A 144 -6.09 -0.71 -28.91
CA LEU A 144 -7.08 -0.15 -29.83
C LEU A 144 -7.21 1.38 -29.69
N ALA A 145 -7.14 1.92 -28.47
CA ALA A 145 -7.13 3.36 -28.25
C ALA A 145 -5.90 4.04 -28.90
N ILE A 146 -4.73 3.41 -28.81
CA ILE A 146 -3.49 3.89 -29.45
C ILE A 146 -3.61 3.80 -30.97
N ARG A 147 -4.10 2.67 -31.50
CA ARG A 147 -4.32 2.46 -32.94
C ARG A 147 -5.28 3.49 -33.53
N ASN A 148 -6.38 3.75 -32.83
CA ASN A 148 -7.42 4.68 -33.26
C ASN A 148 -7.16 6.13 -32.85
N ARG A 149 -5.99 6.46 -32.30
CA ARG A 149 -5.67 7.79 -31.74
C ARG A 149 -5.91 8.94 -32.73
N LYS A 150 -5.73 8.71 -34.03
CA LYS A 150 -5.92 9.70 -35.11
C LYS A 150 -7.36 9.84 -35.62
N VAL A 151 -8.27 8.93 -35.26
CA VAL A 151 -9.68 8.95 -35.70
C VAL A 151 -10.48 9.99 -34.90
N LYS A 152 -11.40 10.72 -35.55
CA LYS A 152 -12.27 11.67 -34.84
C LYS A 152 -13.25 10.90 -33.95
N LEU A 153 -13.43 11.38 -32.72
CA LEU A 153 -14.35 10.78 -31.77
C LEU A 153 -15.76 11.28 -32.06
N PRO A 154 -16.75 10.40 -32.30
CA PRO A 154 -18.13 10.82 -32.52
C PRO A 154 -18.75 11.42 -31.26
N GLU A 155 -19.62 12.42 -31.46
CA GLU A 155 -20.24 13.20 -30.39
C GLU A 155 -21.44 12.45 -29.77
N ASN A 156 -22.14 11.62 -30.56
CA ASN A 156 -23.24 10.78 -30.11
C ASN A 156 -22.75 9.51 -29.42
N SER A 157 -23.27 9.22 -28.22
CA SER A 157 -22.92 8.03 -27.45
C SER A 157 -23.50 6.73 -28.04
N GLU A 158 -24.51 6.83 -28.91
CA GLU A 158 -25.17 5.70 -29.58
C GLU A 158 -24.34 5.12 -30.75
N GLU A 159 -23.31 5.84 -31.24
CA GLU A 159 -22.40 5.34 -32.29
C GLU A 159 -21.25 4.49 -31.74
N LEU A 160 -21.10 4.40 -30.40
CA LEU A 160 -20.09 3.59 -29.75
C LEU A 160 -20.61 2.17 -29.51
N TYR A 161 -19.73 1.19 -29.65
CA TYR A 161 -20.12 -0.21 -29.48
C TYR A 161 -20.55 -0.51 -28.05
N GLU A 162 -21.82 -0.88 -27.87
CA GLU A 162 -22.36 -1.39 -26.63
C GLU A 162 -23.24 -2.59 -26.92
N ASN A 163 -22.98 -3.71 -26.26
CA ASN A 163 -23.77 -4.93 -26.43
C ASN A 163 -24.67 -5.11 -25.19
N ASP A 164 -25.99 -5.06 -25.38
CA ASP A 164 -27.01 -5.15 -24.31
C ASP A 164 -26.95 -6.46 -23.51
N THR A 165 -26.29 -7.49 -24.04
CA THR A 165 -26.13 -8.79 -23.37
C THR A 165 -25.00 -8.84 -22.34
N ASN A 166 -24.12 -7.83 -22.31
CA ASN A 166 -22.84 -7.88 -21.60
C ASN A 166 -22.83 -7.04 -20.32
N LYS A 167 -23.35 -7.60 -19.21
CA LYS A 167 -23.18 -7.03 -17.86
C LYS A 167 -21.68 -6.80 -17.53
N SER A 168 -21.37 -5.69 -16.86
CA SER A 168 -20.01 -5.32 -16.37
C SER A 168 -19.45 -6.37 -15.40
N PHE A 169 -18.15 -6.28 -15.10
CA PHE A 169 -17.53 -6.88 -13.91
C PHE A 169 -18.34 -6.69 -12.62
N THR A 170 -19.08 -5.58 -12.51
CA THR A 170 -19.94 -5.23 -11.36
C THR A 170 -21.42 -5.58 -11.54
N GLY A 171 -21.80 -6.17 -12.68
CA GLY A 171 -23.21 -6.36 -13.04
C GLY A 171 -23.95 -5.08 -13.46
N LYS A 172 -23.31 -3.90 -13.42
CA LYS A 172 -23.92 -2.59 -13.70
C LYS A 172 -23.38 -1.94 -14.98
N LYS A 173 -24.25 -1.31 -15.76
CA LYS A 173 -23.89 -0.50 -16.94
C LYS A 173 -23.14 0.76 -16.46
N LEU A 174 -21.90 0.96 -16.91
CA LEU A 174 -21.11 2.14 -16.56
C LEU A 174 -21.44 3.30 -17.50
N THR A 175 -21.73 4.47 -16.94
CA THR A 175 -22.04 5.66 -17.72
C THR A 175 -20.75 6.26 -18.30
N ARG A 176 -20.80 6.65 -19.57
CA ARG A 176 -19.68 7.30 -20.26
C ARG A 176 -19.25 8.58 -19.56
N THR A 177 -17.93 8.76 -19.39
CA THR A 177 -17.33 9.99 -18.86
C THR A 177 -16.39 10.68 -19.86
N LYS A 178 -16.29 12.01 -19.78
CA LYS A 178 -15.42 12.81 -20.65
C LYS A 178 -13.93 12.76 -20.29
N GLN A 179 -13.58 12.35 -19.07
CA GLN A 179 -12.18 12.20 -18.65
C GLN A 179 -11.50 11.03 -19.39
N PHE A 180 -10.25 11.23 -19.79
CA PHE A 180 -9.48 10.29 -20.62
C PHE A 180 -10.21 9.88 -21.92
N SER A 181 -10.90 10.84 -22.56
CA SER A 181 -11.69 10.63 -23.78
C SER A 181 -10.93 10.03 -24.96
N TRP A 182 -9.59 10.06 -24.95
CA TRP A 182 -8.78 9.37 -25.95
C TRP A 182 -8.94 7.84 -25.89
N LEU A 183 -9.31 7.27 -24.73
CA LEU A 183 -9.59 5.85 -24.58
C LEU A 183 -10.93 5.43 -25.19
N ASP A 184 -11.88 6.37 -25.34
CA ASP A 184 -13.17 6.11 -26.01
C ASP A 184 -12.97 5.69 -27.46
N LYS A 185 -11.82 6.02 -28.04
CA LYS A 185 -11.45 5.63 -29.40
C LYS A 185 -11.31 4.12 -29.58
N ALA A 186 -11.14 3.36 -28.50
CA ALA A 186 -11.12 1.89 -28.54
C ALA A 186 -12.50 1.27 -28.80
N ALA A 187 -13.60 2.00 -28.52
CA ALA A 187 -14.97 1.54 -28.71
C ALA A 187 -15.61 2.02 -30.02
N ILE A 188 -14.83 2.67 -30.90
CA ILE A 188 -15.26 3.04 -32.25
C ILE A 188 -15.40 1.75 -33.07
N VAL A 189 -16.51 1.60 -33.81
CA VAL A 189 -16.75 0.47 -34.72
C VAL A 189 -16.18 0.78 -36.11
N PRO A 190 -15.11 0.12 -36.57
CA PRO A 190 -14.72 0.20 -37.97
C PRO A 190 -15.72 -0.57 -38.85
N ASN A 191 -16.06 -0.01 -40.01
CA ASN A 191 -16.92 -0.67 -41.00
C ASN A 191 -16.32 -2.04 -41.40
N GLY A 192 -17.05 -3.14 -41.15
CA GLY A 192 -16.65 -4.50 -41.52
C GLY A 192 -15.75 -5.26 -40.51
N SER A 193 -15.62 -4.76 -39.27
CA SER A 193 -14.79 -5.39 -38.23
C SER A 193 -15.46 -6.61 -37.56
N LYS A 194 -14.62 -7.57 -37.13
CA LYS A 194 -15.09 -8.76 -36.38
C LYS A 194 -15.41 -8.40 -34.92
N PRO A 195 -16.36 -9.09 -34.26
CA PRO A 195 -16.70 -8.85 -32.84
C PRO A 195 -15.51 -8.94 -31.88
N SER A 196 -14.50 -9.74 -32.22
CA SER A 196 -13.27 -9.93 -31.43
C SER A 196 -12.32 -8.73 -31.44
N GLU A 197 -12.51 -7.77 -32.36
CA GLU A 197 -11.66 -6.59 -32.54
C GLU A 197 -12.25 -5.31 -31.95
N ILE A 198 -13.44 -5.38 -31.34
CA ILE A 198 -14.18 -4.21 -30.86
C ILE A 198 -14.24 -4.25 -29.33
N CYS A 199 -13.98 -3.11 -28.68
CA CYS A 199 -14.19 -2.96 -27.24
C CYS A 199 -15.55 -2.33 -26.95
N THR A 200 -16.18 -2.76 -25.86
CA THR A 200 -17.41 -2.13 -25.36
C THR A 200 -17.09 -0.85 -24.58
N VAL A 201 -18.03 0.11 -24.55
CA VAL A 201 -17.92 1.33 -23.72
C VAL A 201 -17.67 0.99 -22.25
N THR A 202 -18.31 -0.07 -21.75
CA THR A 202 -18.11 -0.56 -20.37
C THR A 202 -16.66 -0.99 -20.13
N GLN A 203 -16.02 -1.72 -21.04
CA GLN A 203 -14.61 -2.11 -20.92
C GLN A 203 -13.68 -0.88 -20.92
N VAL A 204 -13.99 0.14 -21.73
CA VAL A 204 -13.22 1.38 -21.75
C VAL A 204 -13.34 2.13 -20.42
N GLU A 205 -14.55 2.23 -19.87
CA GLU A 205 -14.78 2.88 -18.58
C GLU A 205 -14.12 2.13 -17.42
N GLU A 206 -14.10 0.79 -17.44
CA GLU A 206 -13.35 -0.02 -16.48
C GLU A 206 -11.84 0.34 -16.52
N VAL A 207 -11.24 0.48 -17.70
CA VAL A 207 -9.83 0.91 -17.84
C VAL A 207 -9.62 2.33 -17.34
N LYS A 208 -10.55 3.25 -17.60
CA LYS A 208 -10.47 4.61 -17.06
C LYS A 208 -10.51 4.62 -15.53
N ILE A 209 -11.33 3.78 -14.91
CA ILE A 209 -11.38 3.64 -13.45
C ILE A 209 -10.01 3.15 -12.92
N LEU A 210 -9.40 2.14 -13.56
CA LEU A 210 -8.07 1.67 -13.18
C LEU A 210 -7.00 2.78 -13.27
N ILE A 211 -7.03 3.58 -14.34
CA ILE A 211 -6.11 4.72 -14.51
C ILE A 211 -6.34 5.77 -13.41
N ARG A 212 -7.59 6.05 -13.03
CA ARG A 212 -7.92 6.96 -11.92
C ARG A 212 -7.43 6.44 -10.56
N MET A 213 -7.29 5.13 -10.39
CA MET A 213 -6.75 4.53 -9.17
C MET A 213 -5.22 4.50 -9.10
N LEU A 214 -4.52 4.73 -10.22
CA LEU A 214 -3.05 4.70 -10.27
C LEU A 214 -2.35 5.64 -9.25
N PRO A 215 -2.82 6.88 -9.00
CA PRO A 215 -2.20 7.75 -7.99
C PRO A 215 -2.20 7.14 -6.58
N ILE A 216 -3.21 6.33 -6.24
CA ILE A 216 -3.31 5.64 -4.95
C ILE A 216 -2.18 4.61 -4.83
N ILE A 217 -1.89 3.90 -5.91
CA ILE A 217 -0.79 2.92 -5.98
C ILE A 217 0.56 3.63 -5.81
N LEU A 218 0.77 4.77 -6.48
CA LEU A 218 2.00 5.57 -6.35
C LEU A 218 2.22 6.10 -4.93
N ASN A 219 1.14 6.46 -4.25
CA ASN A 219 1.20 6.87 -2.84
C ASN A 219 1.69 5.75 -1.91
N MET A 220 1.38 4.49 -2.21
CA MET A 220 1.88 3.35 -1.43
C MET A 220 3.41 3.20 -1.50
N PHE A 221 4.02 3.49 -2.66
CA PHE A 221 5.49 3.51 -2.77
C PHE A 221 6.10 4.64 -1.94
N SER A 222 5.44 5.80 -1.87
CA SER A 222 5.90 6.93 -1.05
C SER A 222 5.86 6.60 0.45
N LEU A 223 4.84 5.85 0.90
CA LEU A 223 4.74 5.39 2.29
C LEU A 223 5.93 4.50 2.71
N VAL A 224 6.42 3.64 1.80
CA VAL A 224 7.59 2.80 2.07
C VAL A 224 8.84 3.65 2.29
N GLY A 225 9.07 4.66 1.44
CA GLY A 225 10.20 5.57 1.60
C GLY A 225 10.13 6.37 2.91
N LEU A 226 8.93 6.81 3.30
CA LEU A 226 8.71 7.49 4.58
C LEU A 226 9.04 6.59 5.78
N LEU A 227 8.62 5.32 5.74
CA LEU A 227 8.89 4.35 6.80
C LEU A 227 10.38 4.05 6.92
N GLU A 228 11.09 3.92 5.80
CA GLU A 228 12.54 3.72 5.79
C GLU A 228 13.29 4.89 6.42
N PHE A 229 12.88 6.12 6.10
CA PHE A 229 13.42 7.33 6.72
C PHE A 229 13.22 7.32 8.24
N PHE A 230 11.99 7.10 8.71
CA PHE A 230 11.69 7.02 10.15
C PHE A 230 12.51 5.94 10.86
N TYR A 231 12.70 4.78 10.23
CA TYR A 231 13.47 3.69 10.80
C TYR A 231 14.96 4.03 10.93
N LYS A 232 15.52 4.77 9.97
CA LYS A 232 16.92 5.23 10.01
C LYS A 232 17.15 6.29 11.09
N GLU A 233 16.23 7.25 11.22
CA GLU A 233 16.34 8.33 12.21
C GLU A 233 16.04 7.88 13.65
N ALA A 234 15.20 6.86 13.83
CA ALA A 234 14.82 6.41 15.16
C ALA A 234 15.98 5.75 15.94
N PRO A 235 16.16 6.09 17.24
CA PRO A 235 17.12 5.44 18.12
C PRO A 235 16.91 3.92 18.16
N ILE A 236 18.00 3.14 18.28
CA ILE A 236 17.98 1.67 18.14
C ILE A 236 16.94 1.00 19.05
N GLY A 237 16.81 1.45 20.30
CA GLY A 237 15.84 0.92 21.27
C GLY A 237 14.39 1.34 21.02
N MET A 238 14.14 2.33 20.14
CA MET A 238 12.81 2.91 19.90
C MET A 238 12.26 2.60 18.51
N ARG A 239 13.01 1.96 17.61
CA ARG A 239 12.57 1.68 16.23
C ARG A 239 11.23 0.92 16.14
N SER A 240 11.02 -0.06 17.04
CA SER A 240 9.75 -0.81 17.09
C SER A 240 8.58 0.05 17.60
N LEU A 241 8.85 0.91 18.58
CA LEU A 241 7.83 1.82 19.12
C LEU A 241 7.48 2.94 18.13
N ALA A 242 8.48 3.50 17.44
CA ALA A 242 8.29 4.54 16.43
C ALA A 242 7.40 4.05 15.26
N THR A 243 7.65 2.83 14.76
CA THR A 243 6.81 2.25 13.71
C THR A 243 5.40 1.94 14.22
N SER A 244 5.25 1.43 15.45
CA SER A 244 3.93 1.23 16.08
C SER A 244 3.14 2.53 16.19
N PHE A 245 3.77 3.60 16.65
CA PHE A 245 3.14 4.91 16.79
C PHE A 245 2.67 5.48 15.45
N ALA A 246 3.40 5.25 14.35
CA ALA A 246 2.96 5.67 13.02
C ALA A 246 1.62 5.02 12.62
N TRP A 247 1.46 3.72 12.87
CA TRP A 247 0.22 3.00 12.58
C TRP A 247 -0.93 3.39 13.51
N ILE A 248 -0.66 3.57 14.81
CA ILE A 248 -1.65 4.03 15.78
C ILE A 248 -2.10 5.45 15.44
N SER A 249 -1.18 6.34 15.11
CA SER A 249 -1.46 7.71 14.68
C SER A 249 -2.31 7.73 13.40
N MET A 250 -2.03 6.85 12.44
CA MET A 250 -2.83 6.74 11.21
C MET A 250 -4.26 6.25 11.52
N SER A 251 -4.40 5.23 12.38
CA SER A 251 -5.71 4.73 12.84
C SER A 251 -6.51 5.83 13.55
N LEU A 252 -5.86 6.53 14.47
CA LEU A 252 -6.45 7.66 15.19
C LEU A 252 -6.90 8.75 14.21
N GLY A 253 -6.09 9.07 13.20
CA GLY A 253 -6.45 10.00 12.12
C GLY A 253 -7.73 9.59 11.38
N TYR A 254 -7.90 8.30 11.05
CA TYR A 254 -9.13 7.80 10.42
C TYR A 254 -10.36 7.94 11.33
N PHE A 255 -10.23 7.57 12.61
CA PHE A 255 -11.32 7.74 13.57
C PHE A 255 -11.68 9.21 13.79
N LEU A 256 -10.67 10.09 13.96
CA LEU A 256 -10.89 11.53 14.06
C LEU A 256 -11.56 12.09 12.80
N SER A 257 -11.21 11.61 11.62
CA SER A 257 -11.87 12.02 10.37
C SER A 257 -13.37 11.67 10.39
N SER A 258 -13.73 10.45 10.78
CA SER A 258 -15.15 10.06 10.92
C SER A 258 -15.87 10.91 11.96
N VAL A 259 -15.27 11.10 13.14
CA VAL A 259 -15.84 11.91 14.23
C VAL A 259 -15.98 13.37 13.80
N LEU A 260 -15.02 13.91 13.04
CA LEU A 260 -15.07 15.27 12.51
C LEU A 260 -16.24 15.43 11.55
N VAL A 261 -16.44 14.49 10.62
CA VAL A 261 -17.57 14.50 9.68
C VAL A 261 -18.89 14.45 10.45
N ASP A 262 -19.02 13.55 11.42
CA ASP A 262 -20.22 13.42 12.25
C ASP A 262 -20.48 14.67 13.09
N SER A 263 -19.42 15.26 13.66
CA SER A 263 -19.49 16.48 14.46
C SER A 263 -19.91 17.67 13.61
N VAL A 264 -19.29 17.87 12.44
CA VAL A 264 -19.66 18.92 11.49
C VAL A 264 -21.12 18.75 11.07
N ASN A 265 -21.54 17.54 10.72
CA ASN A 265 -22.91 17.27 10.35
C ASN A 265 -23.89 17.55 11.50
N SER A 266 -23.54 17.18 12.73
CA SER A 266 -24.36 17.43 13.92
C SER A 266 -24.50 18.93 14.23
N VAL A 267 -23.39 19.67 14.18
CA VAL A 267 -23.36 21.13 14.44
C VAL A 267 -24.12 21.88 13.35
N THR A 268 -23.81 21.60 12.08
CA THR A 268 -24.49 22.25 10.95
C THR A 268 -25.98 21.99 10.96
N ARG A 269 -26.43 20.78 11.32
CA ARG A 269 -27.85 20.46 11.41
C ARG A 269 -28.58 21.31 12.45
N ARG A 270 -27.89 21.74 13.51
CA ARG A 270 -28.45 22.61 14.56
C ARG A 270 -28.48 24.09 14.15
N VAL A 271 -27.53 24.52 13.33
CA VAL A 271 -27.37 25.94 12.93
C VAL A 271 -28.13 26.28 11.64
N SER A 272 -28.31 25.32 10.74
CA SER A 272 -28.94 25.56 9.43
C SER A 272 -30.46 25.72 9.52
N PRO A 273 -31.06 26.74 8.87
CA PRO A 273 -32.52 26.90 8.77
C PRO A 273 -33.24 25.68 8.18
N SER A 274 -32.55 24.92 7.32
CA SER A 274 -33.09 23.73 6.65
C SER A 274 -33.02 22.44 7.49
N LYS A 275 -32.41 22.46 8.68
CA LYS A 275 -32.12 21.28 9.52
C LYS A 275 -31.44 20.13 8.76
N LYS A 276 -30.67 20.43 7.71
CA LYS A 276 -29.81 19.48 6.97
C LYS A 276 -28.33 19.77 7.27
N GLY A 277 -27.52 18.72 7.41
CA GLY A 277 -26.07 18.82 7.61
C GLY A 277 -25.34 19.17 6.32
N TRP A 278 -24.06 19.57 6.39
CA TRP A 278 -23.28 19.95 5.20
C TRP A 278 -22.97 18.76 4.29
N ILE A 279 -22.93 17.54 4.84
CA ILE A 279 -22.66 16.29 4.12
C ILE A 279 -23.81 15.32 4.41
N THR A 280 -24.92 15.43 3.66
CA THR A 280 -26.11 14.59 3.84
C THR A 280 -26.52 13.92 2.52
N GLY A 281 -26.46 12.59 2.44
CA GLY A 281 -27.03 11.83 1.31
C GLY A 281 -26.10 11.58 0.13
N LEU A 282 -26.64 10.87 -0.88
CA LEU A 282 -25.92 10.35 -2.06
C LEU A 282 -25.79 11.37 -3.21
N LEU A 283 -26.57 12.45 -3.20
CA LEU A 283 -26.54 13.51 -4.23
C LEU A 283 -25.61 14.62 -3.74
N LEU A 284 -24.42 14.73 -4.36
CA LEU A 284 -23.41 15.73 -4.03
C LEU A 284 -23.95 17.16 -4.20
N ASP A 285 -24.82 17.38 -5.18
CA ASP A 285 -25.26 18.73 -5.59
C ASP A 285 -26.25 19.37 -4.61
N ASP A 286 -26.90 18.58 -3.76
CA ASP A 286 -27.80 19.06 -2.70
C ASP A 286 -27.07 19.42 -1.39
N ASN A 287 -25.76 19.19 -1.35
CA ASN A 287 -24.94 19.35 -0.16
C ASN A 287 -24.12 20.64 -0.19
N ASN A 288 -23.94 21.23 1.00
CA ASN A 288 -23.15 22.44 1.20
C ASN A 288 -21.64 22.12 1.25
N LEU A 289 -21.16 21.37 0.25
CA LEU A 289 -19.77 20.88 0.18
C LEU A 289 -18.75 22.01 0.14
N ASN A 290 -19.08 23.12 -0.50
CA ASN A 290 -18.20 24.30 -0.57
C ASN A 290 -17.83 24.82 0.83
N LEU A 291 -18.79 24.84 1.77
CA LEU A 291 -18.55 25.28 3.16
C LEU A 291 -17.67 24.28 3.92
N PHE A 292 -17.89 22.99 3.70
CA PHE A 292 -17.04 21.94 4.27
C PHE A 292 -15.60 22.02 3.76
N TYR A 293 -15.41 22.26 2.46
CA TYR A 293 -14.07 22.42 1.87
C TYR A 293 -13.37 23.69 2.36
N TRP A 294 -14.09 24.81 2.53
CA TRP A 294 -13.53 26.01 3.15
C TRP A 294 -13.10 25.77 4.60
N PHE A 295 -13.89 25.02 5.36
CA PHE A 295 -13.51 24.59 6.72
C PHE A 295 -12.23 23.74 6.70
N LEU A 296 -12.13 22.76 5.80
CA LEU A 296 -10.92 21.96 5.63
C LEU A 296 -9.71 22.81 5.18
N ALA A 297 -9.92 23.83 4.35
CA ALA A 297 -8.85 24.73 3.91
C ALA A 297 -8.29 25.54 5.08
N VAL A 298 -9.14 26.08 5.95
CA VAL A 298 -8.71 26.77 7.19
C VAL A 298 -7.95 25.82 8.11
N LEU A 299 -8.47 24.60 8.32
CA LEU A 299 -7.82 23.60 9.16
C LEU A 299 -6.45 23.17 8.59
N SER A 300 -6.33 23.09 7.27
CA SER A 300 -5.07 22.79 6.58
C SER A 300 -4.07 23.93 6.69
N LEU A 301 -4.53 25.19 6.63
CA LEU A 301 -3.67 26.36 6.83
C LEU A 301 -3.10 26.41 8.25
N ILE A 302 -3.93 26.09 9.24
CA ILE A 302 -3.50 25.95 10.64
C ILE A 302 -2.45 24.83 10.76
N ASN A 303 -2.71 23.67 10.16
CA ASN A 303 -1.76 22.55 10.16
C ASN A 303 -0.42 22.93 9.50
N PHE A 304 -0.45 23.67 8.38
CA PHE A 304 0.75 24.16 7.71
C PHE A 304 1.54 25.16 8.56
N ALA A 305 0.85 26.09 9.26
CA ALA A 305 1.50 27.02 10.17
C ALA A 305 2.19 26.29 11.34
N ILE A 306 1.51 25.29 11.94
CA ILE A 306 2.10 24.44 12.99
C ILE A 306 3.32 23.70 12.45
N TYR A 307 3.23 23.12 11.26
CA TYR A 307 4.35 22.44 10.62
C TYR A 307 5.56 23.37 10.44
N LEU A 308 5.37 24.60 9.94
CA LEU A 308 6.46 25.56 9.78
C LEU A 308 7.12 25.92 11.11
N LEU A 309 6.32 26.10 12.18
CA LEU A 309 6.84 26.35 13.52
C LEU A 309 7.71 25.17 13.99
N LEU A 310 7.20 23.94 13.90
CA LEU A 310 7.94 22.74 14.31
C LEU A 310 9.18 22.48 13.46
N ALA A 311 9.10 22.68 12.14
CA ALA A 311 10.23 22.55 11.22
C ALA A 311 11.32 23.60 11.51
N SER A 312 10.92 24.83 11.85
CA SER A 312 11.87 25.88 12.25
C SER A 312 12.56 25.59 13.59
N MET A 313 11.92 24.81 14.46
CA MET A 313 12.48 24.36 15.74
C MET A 313 13.28 23.05 15.64
N TYR A 314 13.27 22.38 14.48
CA TYR A 314 13.96 21.10 14.29
C TYR A 314 15.47 21.31 14.10
N GLN A 315 16.27 20.75 15.01
CA GLN A 315 17.73 20.73 14.86
C GLN A 315 18.16 19.44 14.15
N TYR A 316 18.83 19.59 13.01
CA TYR A 316 19.44 18.48 12.30
C TYR A 316 20.56 17.87 13.13
N LYS A 317 20.61 16.54 13.17
CA LYS A 317 21.71 15.80 13.78
C LYS A 317 22.97 16.09 12.97
N LYS A 318 23.98 16.71 13.59
CA LYS A 318 25.31 16.81 12.99
C LYS A 318 25.89 15.40 12.95
N GLU A 319 26.28 14.95 11.76
CA GLU A 319 27.10 13.75 11.62
C GLU A 319 28.41 14.02 12.37
N ASP A 320 28.82 13.10 13.26
CA ASP A 320 30.11 13.20 13.94
C ASP A 320 31.22 12.98 12.90
N ASP A 321 31.62 14.05 12.21
CA ASP A 321 32.84 14.11 11.39
C ASP A 321 34.09 13.69 12.19
N GLY A 322 33.99 13.66 13.52
CA GLY A 322 35.04 13.20 14.43
C GLY A 322 35.39 11.72 14.33
N LEU A 323 34.48 10.83 13.89
CA LEU A 323 34.83 9.40 13.77
C LEU A 323 35.59 9.11 12.47
N LEU A 324 35.23 9.80 11.37
CA LEU A 324 35.94 9.69 10.10
C LEU A 324 37.33 10.34 10.15
N THR A 325 37.49 11.50 10.81
CA THR A 325 38.82 12.11 10.96
C THR A 325 39.72 11.32 11.90
N THR A 326 39.18 10.69 12.94
CA THR A 326 39.98 9.89 13.88
C THR A 326 40.39 8.54 13.26
N GLU A 327 39.50 7.89 12.50
CA GLU A 327 39.87 6.68 11.74
C GLU A 327 40.84 7.00 10.59
N MET A 328 40.68 8.12 9.88
CA MET A 328 41.63 8.51 8.84
C MET A 328 42.99 8.92 9.41
N ALA A 329 43.03 9.57 10.58
CA ALA A 329 44.28 9.90 11.27
C ALA A 329 44.98 8.66 11.85
N SER A 330 44.24 7.70 12.43
CA SER A 330 44.82 6.45 12.93
C SER A 330 45.32 5.57 11.78
N THR A 331 44.60 5.53 10.66
CA THR A 331 45.00 4.78 9.45
C THR A 331 46.22 5.41 8.77
N ALA A 332 46.29 6.75 8.67
CA ALA A 332 47.48 7.44 8.15
C ALA A 332 48.71 7.24 9.04
N THR A 333 48.53 7.24 10.36
CA THR A 333 49.63 6.98 11.32
C THR A 333 50.11 5.53 11.22
N SER A 334 49.20 4.57 11.02
CA SER A 334 49.53 3.15 10.83
C SER A 334 50.27 2.87 9.51
N ILE A 335 49.90 3.57 8.44
CA ILE A 335 50.58 3.45 7.14
C ILE A 335 51.97 4.10 7.19
N ALA A 336 52.13 5.21 7.92
CA ALA A 336 53.42 5.86 8.10
C ALA A 336 54.41 5.02 8.93
N THR A 337 53.96 4.32 9.98
CA THR A 337 54.80 3.41 10.76
C THR A 337 55.17 2.15 9.98
N VAL A 338 54.27 1.59 9.16
CA VAL A 338 54.59 0.45 8.28
C VAL A 338 55.57 0.87 7.17
N SER A 339 55.43 2.07 6.60
CA SER A 339 56.36 2.59 5.59
C SER A 339 57.73 2.95 6.17
N ALA A 340 57.80 3.38 7.43
CA ALA A 340 59.07 3.61 8.13
C ALA A 340 59.77 2.30 8.48
N SER A 341 59.03 1.26 8.87
CA SER A 341 59.59 -0.07 9.18
C SER A 341 60.06 -0.81 7.92
N GLY A 342 59.33 -0.71 6.80
CA GLY A 342 59.72 -1.35 5.53
C GLY A 342 60.96 -0.71 4.86
N ASN A 343 61.25 0.56 5.13
CA ASN A 343 62.48 1.22 4.65
C ASN A 343 63.72 0.92 5.51
N VAL A 344 63.53 0.35 6.71
CA VAL A 344 64.65 -0.09 7.56
C VAL A 344 65.11 -1.49 7.16
N GLU A 345 64.20 -2.41 6.81
CA GLU A 345 64.57 -3.77 6.33
C GLU A 345 65.21 -3.78 4.94
N LEU A 346 64.89 -2.83 4.04
CA LEU A 346 65.50 -2.78 2.70
C LEU A 346 66.91 -2.14 2.65
N ASN A 347 67.38 -1.54 3.75
CA ASN A 347 68.71 -0.91 3.81
C ASN A 347 69.77 -1.77 4.52
N GLU A 348 69.40 -2.89 5.16
CA GLU A 348 70.37 -3.84 5.72
C GLU A 348 70.80 -4.94 4.73
N ASP A 349 70.04 -5.22 3.66
CA ASP A 349 70.37 -6.27 2.66
C ASP A 349 71.23 -5.78 1.46
N VAL A 350 71.83 -4.59 1.53
CA VAL A 350 72.75 -4.06 0.47
C VAL A 350 74.18 -3.79 0.99
N LYS A 351 74.54 -4.35 2.15
CA LYS A 351 75.94 -4.44 2.60
C LYS A 351 76.26 -5.82 3.17
N GLY A 352 76.46 -6.78 2.26
CA GLY A 352 77.05 -8.10 2.50
C GLY A 352 77.77 -8.57 1.26
#